data_AF-A0A5J4KSK5-F1
#
_entry.id   AF-A0A5J4KSK5-F1
#
_cell.length_a   1.000
_cell.length_b   1.000
_cell.length_c   1.000
_cell.angle_alpha   90.00
_cell.angle_beta   90.00
_cell.angle_gamma   90.00
#
_symmetry.space_group_name_H-M   'P 1'
#
loop_
_entity.id
_entity.type
_entity.pdbx_description
1 polymer ?
#
loop_
_entity_poly.entity_id
_entity_poly.type
_entity_poly.pdbx_seq_one_letter_code
_entity_poly.pdbx_strand_id
1 'polypeptide(L)'
;MMKGKSYIVENRELAFKVYCEEGGNIESTLRRLEKEHGLKLSKPTFYDWMKKFNFKDRLKNIDAERQKNKDSQISFEEKMMSDLMKQKEKYEKYFDGIAGIDNQAQYAYTNIVKTIIELSRKIKPHQKETKDPAEMKRLAEEILESEYGIKR
;
A
#
# COMPACT_ATOMS: atom_id res chain seq x y z
N MET A 1 -28.74 -34.98 10.76
CA MET A 1 -28.97 -33.74 9.99
C MET A 1 -28.35 -32.55 10.74
N MET A 2 -27.25 -31.97 10.24
CA MET A 2 -26.61 -30.75 10.80
C MET A 2 -26.29 -29.69 9.72
N LYS A 3 -27.01 -29.70 8.57
CA LYS A 3 -26.62 -28.90 7.39
C LYS A 3 -27.00 -27.40 7.45
N GLY A 4 -27.92 -26.99 8.33
CA GLY A 4 -28.44 -25.61 8.34
C GLY A 4 -27.58 -24.58 9.06
N LYS A 5 -26.94 -24.94 10.18
CA LYS A 5 -26.19 -23.98 11.01
C LYS A 5 -24.81 -23.64 10.42
N SER A 6 -24.09 -24.63 9.88
CA SER A 6 -22.77 -24.43 9.26
C SER A 6 -22.85 -23.51 8.04
N TYR A 7 -23.82 -23.78 7.16
CA TYR A 7 -24.02 -23.00 5.93
C TYR A 7 -24.30 -21.51 6.19
N ILE A 8 -25.08 -21.21 7.24
CA ILE A 8 -25.35 -19.82 7.63
C ILE A 8 -24.12 -19.15 8.24
N VAL A 9 -23.26 -19.88 8.97
CA VAL A 9 -21.96 -19.35 9.45
C VAL A 9 -21.04 -19.04 8.27
N GLU A 10 -20.88 -19.98 7.34
CA GLU A 10 -20.01 -19.82 6.17
C GLU A 10 -20.41 -18.62 5.30
N ASN A 11 -21.71 -18.47 5.02
CA ASN A 11 -22.22 -17.32 4.26
C ASN A 11 -22.02 -15.98 4.97
N ARG A 12 -22.10 -15.95 6.31
CA ARG A 12 -21.82 -14.74 7.10
C ARG A 12 -20.35 -14.36 7.07
N GLU A 13 -19.47 -15.33 7.22
CA GLU A 13 -18.02 -15.09 7.18
C GLU A 13 -17.56 -14.71 5.78
N LEU A 14 -18.14 -15.31 4.74
CA LEU A 14 -17.93 -14.89 3.36
C LEU A 14 -18.40 -13.46 3.14
N ALA A 15 -19.60 -13.10 3.62
CA ALA A 15 -20.12 -11.74 3.53
C ALA A 15 -19.22 -10.72 4.24
N PHE A 16 -18.67 -11.08 5.41
CA PHE A 16 -17.70 -10.26 6.11
C PHE A 16 -16.38 -10.12 5.35
N LYS A 17 -15.87 -11.20 4.75
CA LYS A 17 -14.64 -11.17 3.96
C LYS A 17 -14.76 -10.21 2.77
N VAL A 18 -15.83 -10.34 1.99
CA VAL A 18 -16.10 -9.45 0.85
C VAL A 18 -16.27 -8.00 1.34
N TYR A 19 -16.96 -7.79 2.47
CA TYR A 19 -17.09 -6.47 3.09
C TYR A 19 -15.74 -5.82 3.42
N CYS A 20 -14.76 -6.61 3.89
CA CYS A 20 -13.41 -6.14 4.17
C CYS A 20 -12.59 -5.84 2.92
N GLU A 21 -12.81 -6.60 1.84
CA GLU A 21 -12.15 -6.37 0.55
C GLU A 21 -12.67 -5.11 -0.15
N GLU A 22 -13.96 -4.82 0.00
CA GLU A 22 -14.62 -3.61 -0.55
C GLU A 22 -14.45 -2.36 0.34
N GLY A 23 -13.55 -2.41 1.34
CA GLY A 23 -13.27 -1.27 2.22
C GLY A 23 -14.49 -0.81 3.05
N GLY A 24 -15.42 -1.72 3.34
CA GLY A 24 -16.63 -1.42 4.08
C GLY A 24 -17.77 -0.83 3.25
N ASN A 25 -17.68 -0.85 1.91
CA ASN A 25 -18.76 -0.41 1.03
C ASN A 25 -19.86 -1.47 0.91
N ILE A 26 -21.05 -1.15 1.41
CA ILE A 26 -22.19 -2.08 1.46
C ILE A 26 -22.72 -2.40 0.06
N GLU A 27 -22.83 -1.42 -0.83
CA GLU A 27 -23.41 -1.65 -2.16
C GLU A 27 -22.52 -2.51 -3.04
N SER A 28 -21.21 -2.22 -3.05
CA SER A 28 -20.23 -3.03 -3.76
C SER A 28 -20.18 -4.45 -3.20
N THR A 29 -20.23 -4.58 -1.86
CA THR A 29 -20.26 -5.89 -1.19
C THR A 29 -21.45 -6.73 -1.62
N LEU A 30 -22.66 -6.17 -1.58
CA LEU A 30 -23.88 -6.91 -1.96
C LEU A 30 -23.86 -7.29 -3.44
N ARG A 31 -23.40 -6.40 -4.32
CA ARG A 31 -23.25 -6.67 -5.74
C ARG A 31 -22.27 -7.81 -5.99
N ARG A 32 -21.13 -7.81 -5.30
CA ARG A 32 -20.09 -8.83 -5.45
C ARG A 32 -20.52 -10.18 -4.88
N LEU A 33 -21.22 -10.18 -3.75
CA LEU A 33 -21.81 -11.40 -3.18
C LEU A 33 -22.82 -12.06 -4.13
N GLU A 34 -23.69 -11.27 -4.79
CA GLU A 34 -24.63 -11.81 -5.77
C GLU A 34 -23.92 -12.29 -7.05
N LYS A 35 -22.96 -11.51 -7.58
CA LYS A 35 -22.30 -11.79 -8.86
C LYS A 35 -21.27 -12.93 -8.80
N GLU A 36 -20.41 -12.94 -7.79
CA GLU A 36 -19.25 -13.86 -7.71
C GLU A 36 -19.53 -15.08 -6.84
N HIS A 37 -20.42 -14.95 -5.85
CA HIS A 37 -20.67 -15.99 -4.86
C HIS A 37 -22.10 -16.55 -4.91
N GLY A 38 -22.96 -16.02 -5.79
CA GLY A 38 -24.35 -16.43 -5.91
C GLY A 38 -25.20 -16.17 -4.66
N LEU A 39 -24.69 -15.37 -3.71
CA LEU A 39 -25.33 -15.12 -2.42
C LEU A 39 -26.18 -13.85 -2.51
N LYS A 40 -27.47 -14.03 -2.77
CA LYS A 40 -28.42 -12.93 -2.83
C LYS A 40 -28.84 -12.50 -1.42
N LEU A 41 -28.31 -11.36 -0.98
CA LEU A 41 -28.59 -10.74 0.32
C LEU A 41 -29.33 -9.42 0.13
N SER A 42 -30.39 -9.20 0.90
CA SER A 42 -31.04 -7.89 0.96
C SER A 42 -30.25 -6.95 1.87
N LYS A 43 -30.32 -5.63 1.60
CA LYS A 43 -29.71 -4.60 2.46
C LYS A 43 -30.13 -4.75 3.93
N PRO A 44 -31.42 -4.92 4.30
CA PRO A 44 -31.82 -5.09 5.69
C PRO A 44 -31.15 -6.29 6.36
N THR A 45 -31.13 -7.45 5.71
CA THR A 45 -30.50 -8.66 6.26
C THR A 45 -29.00 -8.46 6.47
N PHE A 46 -28.32 -7.77 5.54
CA PHE A 46 -26.90 -7.47 5.68
C PHE A 46 -26.62 -6.51 6.83
N TYR A 47 -27.42 -5.46 7.02
CA TYR A 47 -27.33 -4.57 8.19
C TYR A 47 -27.54 -5.32 9.50
N ASP A 48 -28.51 -6.23 9.51
CA ASP A 48 -28.78 -7.11 10.65
C ASP A 48 -27.56 -7.96 11.01
N TRP A 49 -26.87 -8.50 10.01
CA TRP A 49 -25.64 -9.25 10.20
C TRP A 49 -24.50 -8.35 10.70
N MET A 50 -24.33 -7.17 10.11
CA MET A 50 -23.32 -6.21 10.56
C MET A 50 -23.47 -5.87 12.04
N LYS A 51 -24.72 -5.69 12.51
CA LYS A 51 -25.04 -5.38 13.90
C LYS A 51 -24.86 -6.60 14.81
N LYS A 52 -25.39 -7.76 14.42
CA LYS A 52 -25.34 -8.99 15.25
C LYS A 52 -23.93 -9.57 15.38
N PHE A 53 -23.08 -9.38 14.38
CA PHE A 53 -21.73 -9.98 14.31
C PHE A 53 -20.61 -8.93 14.31
N ASN A 54 -20.93 -7.69 14.68
CA ASN A 54 -19.97 -6.60 14.87
C ASN A 54 -19.02 -6.37 13.68
N PHE A 55 -19.53 -6.42 12.45
CA PHE A 55 -18.68 -6.31 11.25
C PHE A 55 -17.87 -5.02 11.23
N LYS A 56 -18.42 -3.90 11.74
CA LYS A 56 -17.72 -2.62 11.77
C LYS A 56 -16.49 -2.66 12.69
N ASP A 57 -16.62 -3.26 13.87
CA ASP A 57 -15.49 -3.34 14.80
C ASP A 57 -14.46 -4.36 14.35
N ARG A 58 -14.92 -5.47 13.77
CA ARG A 58 -14.02 -6.45 13.12
C ARG A 58 -13.23 -5.82 11.96
N LEU A 59 -13.89 -5.00 11.13
CA LEU A 59 -13.22 -4.26 10.04
C LEU A 59 -12.16 -3.30 10.58
N LYS A 60 -12.50 -2.50 11.60
CA LYS A 60 -11.53 -1.60 12.26
C LYS A 60 -10.30 -2.35 12.78
N ASN A 61 -10.50 -3.51 13.40
CA ASN A 61 -9.39 -4.33 13.91
C ASN A 61 -8.49 -4.83 12.78
N ILE A 62 -9.07 -5.29 11.67
CA ILE A 62 -8.32 -5.71 10.48
C ILE A 62 -7.53 -4.55 9.89
N ASP A 63 -8.13 -3.36 9.77
CA ASP A 63 -7.44 -2.20 9.23
C ASP A 63 -6.32 -1.71 10.14
N ALA A 64 -6.52 -1.76 11.46
CA ALA A 64 -5.46 -1.47 12.44
C ALA A 64 -4.30 -2.49 12.34
N GLU A 65 -4.60 -3.77 12.16
CA GLU A 65 -3.59 -4.82 11.99
C GLU A 65 -2.84 -4.68 10.65
N ARG A 66 -3.55 -4.37 9.56
CA ARG A 66 -2.94 -4.03 8.27
C ARG A 66 -2.01 -2.83 8.39
N GLN A 67 -2.41 -1.79 9.12
CA GLN A 67 -1.57 -0.61 9.34
C GLN A 67 -0.33 -0.96 10.16
N LYS A 68 -0.47 -1.69 11.28
CA LYS A 68 0.67 -2.17 12.07
C LYS A 68 1.66 -2.99 11.25
N ASN A 69 1.17 -3.87 10.38
CA ASN A 69 2.02 -4.68 9.51
C ASN A 69 2.77 -3.81 8.49
N LYS A 70 2.10 -2.80 7.91
CA LYS A 70 2.75 -1.82 7.02
C LYS A 70 3.82 -1.03 7.77
N ASP A 71 3.51 -0.49 8.94
CA ASP A 71 4.46 0.30 9.75
C ASP A 71 5.68 -0.54 10.17
N SER A 72 5.46 -1.82 10.53
CA SER A 72 6.53 -2.75 10.86
C SER A 72 7.43 -3.06 9.66
N GLN A 73 6.83 -3.22 8.47
CA GLN A 73 7.59 -3.43 7.23
C GLN A 73 8.41 -2.18 6.86
N ILE A 74 7.83 -0.98 6.97
CA ILE A 74 8.54 0.29 6.75
C ILE A 74 9.73 0.40 7.70
N SER A 75 9.53 0.11 9.00
CA SER A 75 10.61 0.12 9.99
C SER A 75 11.75 -0.86 9.64
N PHE A 76 11.42 -2.05 9.12
CA PHE A 76 12.42 -3.00 8.65
C PHE A 76 13.20 -2.48 7.42
N GLU A 77 12.48 -1.93 6.43
CA GLU A 77 13.10 -1.37 5.22
C GLU A 77 14.00 -0.16 5.54
N GLU A 78 13.60 0.70 6.47
CA GLU A 78 14.42 1.82 6.97
C GLU A 78 15.70 1.35 7.66
N LYS A 79 15.62 0.29 8.47
CA LYS A 79 16.80 -0.30 9.10
C LYS A 79 17.76 -0.88 8.06
N MET A 80 17.22 -1.62 7.09
CA MET A 80 18.00 -2.18 5.98
C MET A 80 18.67 -1.08 5.15
N MET A 81 17.96 0.03 4.89
CA MET A 81 18.52 1.21 4.22
C MET A 81 19.71 1.79 4.99
N SER A 82 19.58 1.97 6.30
CA SER A 82 20.68 2.48 7.15
C SER A 82 21.92 1.59 7.06
N ASP A 83 21.74 0.27 7.11
CA ASP A 83 22.86 -0.67 7.06
C ASP A 83 23.53 -0.71 5.68
N LEU A 84 22.77 -0.61 4.59
CA LEU A 84 23.32 -0.51 3.23
C LEU A 84 24.10 0.79 3.02
N MET A 85 23.61 1.92 3.56
CA MET A 85 24.33 3.20 3.50
C MET A 85 25.69 3.10 4.22
N LYS A 86 25.76 2.45 5.38
CA LYS A 86 27.04 2.19 6.07
C LYS A 86 27.98 1.30 5.25
N GLN A 87 27.44 0.29 4.56
CA GLN A 87 28.25 -0.55 3.67
C GLN A 87 28.77 0.22 2.46
N LYS A 88 27.94 1.08 1.85
CA LYS A 88 28.35 2.00 0.79
C LYS A 88 29.53 2.85 1.23
N GLU A 89 29.44 3.51 2.39
CA GLU A 89 30.53 4.34 2.94
C GLU A 89 31.82 3.54 3.19
N LYS A 90 31.71 2.28 3.63
CA LYS A 90 32.88 1.40 3.81
C LYS A 90 33.58 1.11 2.48
N TYR A 91 32.81 0.84 1.42
CA TYR A 91 33.37 0.62 0.09
C TYR A 91 33.98 1.89 -0.50
N GLU A 92 33.35 3.05 -0.31
CA GLU A 92 33.93 4.34 -0.74
C GLU A 92 35.30 4.57 -0.10
N LYS A 93 35.41 4.38 1.23
CA LYS A 93 36.70 4.46 1.93
C LYS A 93 37.71 3.41 1.48
N TYR A 94 37.27 2.21 1.14
CA TYR A 94 38.13 1.17 0.59
C TYR A 94 38.70 1.60 -0.76
N PHE A 95 37.87 2.13 -1.65
CA PHE A 95 38.31 2.60 -2.97
C PHE A 95 39.26 3.80 -2.89
N ASP A 96 39.11 4.68 -1.91
CA ASP A 96 40.06 5.77 -1.65
C ASP A 96 41.46 5.26 -1.27
N GLY A 97 41.55 4.05 -0.71
CA GLY A 97 42.78 3.46 -0.19
C GLY A 97 43.53 2.54 -1.16
N ILE A 98 42.97 2.24 -2.34
CA ILE A 98 43.58 1.33 -3.31
C ILE A 98 44.11 2.09 -4.54
N ALA A 99 45.24 1.63 -5.09
CA ALA A 99 45.86 2.24 -6.26
C ALA A 99 45.35 1.67 -7.60
N GLY A 100 44.47 0.67 -7.58
CA GLY A 100 43.99 -0.05 -8.76
C GLY A 100 42.52 -0.45 -8.66
N ILE A 101 42.00 -1.10 -9.71
CA ILE A 101 40.59 -1.51 -9.77
C ILE A 101 40.43 -2.91 -9.16
N ASP A 102 39.66 -3.00 -8.09
CA ASP A 102 39.15 -4.26 -7.55
C ASP A 102 37.75 -4.52 -8.13
N ASN A 103 37.69 -5.33 -9.18
CA ASN A 103 36.45 -5.65 -9.88
C ASN A 103 35.42 -6.33 -8.94
N GLN A 104 35.86 -7.18 -8.01
CA GLN A 104 34.95 -7.88 -7.11
C GLN A 104 34.29 -6.90 -6.13
N ALA A 105 35.08 -5.99 -5.56
CA ALA A 105 34.56 -4.90 -4.73
C ALA A 105 33.63 -3.98 -5.53
N GLN A 106 33.95 -3.68 -6.79
CA GLN A 106 33.13 -2.84 -7.66
C GLN A 106 31.76 -3.47 -7.96
N TYR A 107 31.71 -4.78 -8.22
CA TYR A 107 30.43 -5.49 -8.39
C TYR A 107 29.58 -5.47 -7.12
N ALA A 108 30.20 -5.72 -5.96
CA ALA A 108 29.51 -5.68 -4.68
C ALA A 108 28.95 -4.28 -4.37
N TYR A 109 29.76 -3.24 -4.57
CA TYR A 109 29.34 -1.84 -4.43
C TYR A 109 28.18 -1.48 -5.34
N THR A 110 28.27 -1.87 -6.62
CA THR A 110 27.19 -1.63 -7.60
C THR A 110 25.88 -2.28 -7.17
N ASN A 111 25.93 -3.50 -6.62
CA ASN A 111 24.75 -4.17 -6.10
C ASN A 111 24.17 -3.45 -4.88
N ILE A 112 25.01 -3.01 -3.94
CA ILE A 112 24.58 -2.21 -2.78
C ILE A 112 23.85 -0.94 -3.24
N VAL A 113 24.43 -0.19 -4.19
CA VAL A 113 23.81 1.04 -4.72
C VAL A 113 22.47 0.74 -5.40
N LYS A 114 22.38 -0.33 -6.21
CA LYS A 114 21.12 -0.75 -6.83
C LYS A 114 20.05 -1.06 -5.76
N THR A 115 20.41 -1.84 -4.74
CA THR A 115 19.48 -2.19 -3.65
C THR A 115 19.04 -0.96 -2.86
N ILE A 116 19.92 0.01 -2.61
CA ILE A 116 19.56 1.31 -2.00
C ILE A 116 18.53 2.04 -2.86
N ILE A 117 18.73 2.12 -4.18
CA ILE A 117 17.77 2.79 -5.08
C ILE A 117 16.41 2.09 -5.04
N GLU A 118 16.38 0.76 -5.10
CA GLU A 118 15.14 -0.01 -5.03
C GLU A 118 14.39 0.17 -3.71
N LEU A 119 15.09 0.10 -2.56
CA LEU A 119 14.48 0.34 -1.25
C LEU A 119 14.01 1.79 -1.12
N SER A 120 14.74 2.76 -1.66
CA SER A 120 14.36 4.19 -1.58
C SER A 120 13.03 4.47 -2.28
N ARG A 121 12.73 3.74 -3.37
CA ARG A 121 11.44 3.81 -4.08
C ARG A 121 10.31 3.16 -3.29
N LYS A 122 10.60 2.13 -2.49
CA LYS A 122 9.62 1.42 -1.64
C LYS A 122 9.30 2.14 -0.35
N ILE A 123 10.27 2.81 0.26
CA ILE A 123 10.13 3.63 1.47
C ILE A 123 9.51 5.00 1.14
N LYS A 124 9.70 5.51 -0.09
CA LYS A 124 9.02 6.71 -0.61
C LYS A 124 7.89 6.41 -1.62
N PRO A 125 6.87 5.59 -1.32
CA PRO A 125 5.77 5.39 -2.26
C PRO A 125 4.77 6.58 -2.21
N HIS A 126 4.96 7.58 -1.35
CA HIS A 126 4.05 8.73 -1.13
C HIS A 126 4.76 10.10 -1.14
N GLN A 127 5.63 10.34 -2.12
CA GLN A 127 5.67 11.66 -2.75
C GLN A 127 5.02 11.58 -4.14
N LYS A 128 3.82 11.00 -4.22
CA LYS A 128 2.82 11.72 -4.99
C LYS A 128 2.55 12.94 -4.13
N GLU A 129 3.24 14.04 -4.42
CA GLU A 129 2.70 15.34 -4.08
C GLU A 129 1.24 15.29 -4.54
N THR A 130 0.31 15.19 -3.59
CA THR A 130 -1.01 15.74 -3.81
C THR A 130 -0.77 17.24 -3.91
N LYS A 131 -0.17 17.70 -5.03
CA LYS A 131 -0.38 19.07 -5.45
C LYS A 131 -1.88 19.13 -5.62
N ASP A 132 -2.50 19.91 -4.74
CA ASP A 132 -3.91 20.25 -4.83
C ASP A 132 -4.21 20.50 -6.32
N PRO A 133 -5.27 19.91 -6.91
CA PRO A 133 -5.67 20.21 -8.28
C PRO A 133 -5.64 21.72 -8.60
N ALA A 134 -5.88 22.59 -7.61
CA ALA A 134 -5.72 24.03 -7.74
C ALA A 134 -4.26 24.49 -7.94
N GLU A 135 -3.27 23.89 -7.25
CA GLU A 135 -1.85 24.19 -7.43
C GLU A 135 -1.32 23.69 -8.78
N MET A 136 -1.75 22.50 -9.21
CA MET A 136 -1.41 21.99 -10.55
C MET A 136 -1.96 22.89 -11.65
N LYS A 137 -3.18 23.42 -11.45
CA LYS A 137 -3.81 24.35 -12.38
C LYS A 137 -3.05 25.69 -12.45
N ARG A 138 -2.65 26.26 -11.31
CA ARG A 138 -1.85 27.50 -11.26
C ARG A 138 -0.49 27.33 -11.94
N LEU A 139 0.18 26.21 -11.68
CA LEU A 139 1.48 25.93 -12.30
C LEU A 139 1.35 25.75 -13.82
N ALA A 140 0.28 25.10 -14.28
CA ALA A 140 0.00 24.97 -15.72
C ALA A 140 -0.33 26.34 -16.37
N GLU A 141 -1.07 27.20 -15.68
CA GLU A 141 -1.36 28.57 -16.13
C GLU A 141 -0.07 29.42 -16.20
N GLU A 142 0.81 29.32 -15.20
CA GLU A 142 2.10 30.04 -15.17
C GLU A 142 3.05 29.62 -16.30
N ILE A 143 3.10 28.32 -16.62
CA ILE A 143 3.89 27.80 -17.75
C ILE A 143 3.30 28.28 -19.09
N LEU A 144 1.98 28.26 -19.24
CA LEU A 144 1.32 28.73 -20.46
C LEU A 144 1.50 30.25 -20.67
N GLU A 145 1.48 31.04 -19.59
CA GLU A 145 1.72 32.48 -19.66
C GLU A 145 3.19 32.80 -19.98
N SER A 146 4.13 32.08 -19.38
CA SER A 146 5.57 32.33 -19.57
C SER A 146 6.10 31.86 -20.93
N GLU A 147 5.61 30.72 -21.45
CA GLU A 147 6.10 30.16 -22.72
C GLU A 147 5.29 30.61 -23.94
N TYR A 148 3.99 30.85 -23.77
CA TYR A 148 3.09 31.10 -24.90
C TYR A 148 2.38 32.47 -24.84
N GLY A 149 2.52 33.23 -23.75
CA GLY A 149 1.88 34.55 -23.62
C GLY A 149 0.35 34.50 -23.64
N ILE A 150 -0.25 33.32 -23.41
CA ILE A 150 -1.69 33.13 -23.48
C ILE A 150 -2.28 33.42 -22.10
N LYS A 151 -2.82 34.63 -21.92
CA LYS A 151 -3.71 34.94 -20.79
C LYS A 151 -5.11 34.44 -21.08
N ARG A 152 -5.72 33.71 -20.15
CA ARG A 152 -7.17 33.44 -20.17
C ARG A 152 -7.92 34.44 -19.32
#